data_AF-A0A3D4CFI6-F1
#
_entry.id   AF-A0A3D4CFI6-F1
#
_cell.length_a   1.000
_cell.length_b   1.000
_cell.length_c   1.000
_cell.angle_alpha   90.00
_cell.angle_beta   90.00
_cell.angle_gamma   90.00
#
_symmetry.space_group_name_H-M   'P 1'
#
loop_
_entity.id
_entity.type
_entity.pdbx_description
1 polymer ?
#
loop_
_entity_poly.entity_id
_entity_poly.type
_entity_poly.pdbx_seq_one_letter_code
_entity_poly.pdbx_strand_id
1 'polypeptide(L)'
;MAYFSENDINEAKRRVSDMQKRANRLTNQEESVKEPPKKEEKNENKNILKDENEEEKDDSSLIILALIMLLSHEGADNMLILALLYLLF
;
A
#
# COMPACT_ATOMS: atom_id res chain seq x y z
N MET A 1 2.38 -1.30 -32.33
CA MET A 1 1.97 -1.62 -30.95
C MET A 1 0.46 -1.83 -30.96
N ALA A 2 -0.05 -2.91 -30.37
CA ALA A 2 -1.49 -3.10 -30.27
C ALA A 2 -2.05 -2.11 -29.24
N TYR A 3 -2.94 -1.23 -29.68
CA TYR A 3 -3.66 -0.32 -28.79
C TYR A 3 -4.85 -1.07 -28.18
N PHE A 4 -4.91 -1.11 -26.85
CA PHE A 4 -6.06 -1.66 -26.14
C PHE A 4 -7.24 -0.71 -26.26
N SER A 5 -8.41 -1.26 -26.58
CA SER A 5 -9.67 -0.52 -26.55
C SER A 5 -10.15 -0.31 -25.12
N GLU A 6 -11.05 0.64 -24.90
CA GLU A 6 -11.71 0.82 -23.61
C GLU A 6 -12.40 -0.46 -23.12
N ASN A 7 -12.91 -1.27 -24.06
CA ASN A 7 -13.52 -2.54 -23.74
C ASN A 7 -12.51 -3.54 -23.17
N ASP A 8 -11.30 -3.61 -23.75
CA ASP A 8 -10.23 -4.48 -23.25
C ASP A 8 -9.79 -4.07 -21.84
N ILE A 9 -9.73 -2.77 -21.58
CA ILE A 9 -9.40 -2.21 -20.26
C ILE A 9 -10.48 -2.58 -19.24
N ASN A 10 -11.75 -2.42 -19.60
CA ASN A 10 -12.87 -2.73 -18.72
C ASN A 10 -12.99 -4.23 -18.45
N GLU A 11 -12.72 -5.06 -19.46
CA GLU A 11 -12.68 -6.51 -19.31
C GLU A 11 -11.54 -6.94 -18.38
N ALA A 12 -10.35 -6.36 -18.52
CA ALA A 12 -9.23 -6.61 -17.62
C ALA A 12 -9.56 -6.24 -16.16
N LYS A 13 -10.18 -5.07 -15.93
CA LYS A 13 -10.64 -4.64 -14.59
C LYS A 13 -11.63 -5.65 -13.99
N ARG A 14 -12.60 -6.13 -14.78
CA ARG A 14 -13.58 -7.12 -14.32
C ARG A 14 -12.89 -8.42 -13.88
N ARG A 15 -11.94 -8.91 -14.68
CA ARG A 15 -11.19 -10.14 -14.38
C ARG A 15 -10.37 -10.03 -13.09
N VAL A 16 -9.71 -8.89 -12.87
CA VAL A 16 -8.96 -8.62 -11.64
C VAL A 16 -9.89 -8.59 -10.43
N SER A 17 -11.03 -7.89 -10.52
CA SER A 17 -12.02 -7.84 -9.44
C SER A 17 -12.57 -9.23 -9.08
N ASP A 18 -12.87 -10.05 -10.09
CA ASP A 18 -13.35 -11.42 -9.88
C ASP A 18 -12.27 -12.32 -9.25
N MET A 19 -11.00 -12.14 -9.64
CA MET A 19 -9.86 -12.84 -9.04
C MET A 19 -9.68 -12.44 -7.57
N GLN A 20 -9.71 -11.14 -7.27
CA GLN A 20 -9.58 -10.64 -5.90
C GLN A 20 -10.71 -11.12 -5.00
N LYS A 21 -11.96 -11.15 -5.48
CA LYS A 21 -13.09 -11.72 -4.74
C LYS A 21 -12.90 -13.20 -4.44
N ARG A 22 -12.32 -13.97 -5.35
CA ARG A 22 -12.04 -15.40 -5.15
C ARG A 22 -10.87 -15.62 -4.19
N ALA A 23 -9.80 -14.84 -4.31
CA ALA A 23 -8.66 -14.89 -3.40
C ALA A 23 -9.11 -14.59 -1.96
N ASN A 24 -9.88 -13.51 -1.75
CA ASN A 24 -10.41 -13.18 -0.43
C ASN A 24 -11.32 -14.28 0.13
N ARG A 25 -12.06 -15.04 -0.70
CA ARG A 25 -12.85 -16.17 -0.20
C ARG A 25 -11.98 -17.32 0.29
N LEU A 26 -10.81 -17.52 -0.29
CA LEU A 26 -9.86 -18.57 0.12
C LEU A 26 -9.13 -18.15 1.40
N THR A 27 -8.66 -16.91 1.50
CA THR A 27 -8.03 -16.40 2.72
C THR A 27 -8.99 -16.40 3.92
N ASN A 28 -10.25 -16.00 3.70
CA ASN A 28 -11.28 -16.04 4.75
C ASN A 28 -11.79 -17.46 5.06
N GLN A 29 -11.52 -18.47 4.22
CA GLN A 29 -11.83 -19.87 4.54
C GLN A 29 -10.75 -20.50 5.44
N GLU A 30 -9.49 -20.09 5.33
CA GLU A 30 -8.43 -20.56 6.24
C GLU A 30 -8.55 -20.00 7.67
N GLU A 31 -9.26 -18.88 7.87
CA GLU A 31 -9.55 -18.31 9.20
C GLU A 31 -10.88 -18.78 9.82
N SER A 32 -11.70 -19.57 9.12
CA SER A 32 -13.02 -20.00 9.60
C SER A 32 -12.99 -21.21 10.55
N VAL A 33 -11.95 -21.34 11.38
CA VAL A 33 -12.03 -22.04 12.68
C VAL A 33 -11.75 -21.02 13.79
N LYS A 34 -12.53 -19.93 13.81
CA LYS A 34 -13.06 -19.26 15.01
C LYS A 34 -13.91 -18.04 14.61
N GLU A 35 -15.24 -18.26 14.65
CA GLU A 35 -16.34 -17.31 14.88
C GLU A 35 -16.60 -16.12 13.91
N PRO A 36 -17.82 -16.02 13.33
CA PRO A 36 -18.43 -14.77 12.86
C PRO A 36 -19.51 -14.28 13.87
N PRO A 37 -20.28 -13.17 13.68
CA PRO A 37 -20.45 -12.31 12.49
C PRO A 37 -20.39 -10.78 12.82
N LYS A 38 -20.39 -9.86 11.85
CA LYS A 38 -21.64 -9.19 11.40
C LYS A 38 -21.36 -8.16 10.29
N LYS A 39 -22.21 -8.20 9.27
CA LYS A 39 -22.66 -7.01 8.53
C LYS A 39 -23.72 -6.29 9.38
N GLU A 40 -23.79 -4.96 9.23
CA GLU A 40 -24.97 -4.06 9.27
C GLU A 40 -24.77 -2.76 10.06
N GLU A 41 -24.98 -1.66 9.33
CA GLU A 41 -25.73 -0.44 9.67
C GLU A 41 -25.32 0.49 10.84
N LYS A 42 -25.00 1.73 10.43
CA LYS A 42 -25.61 3.00 10.89
C LYS A 42 -25.73 3.23 12.42
N ASN A 43 -24.77 3.95 13.02
CA ASN A 43 -25.09 4.92 14.07
C ASN A 43 -23.92 5.91 14.33
N GLU A 44 -24.18 7.15 13.91
CA GLU A 44 -24.03 8.39 14.67
C GLU A 44 -22.99 8.48 15.80
N ASN A 45 -22.15 9.50 15.63
CA ASN A 45 -21.63 10.36 16.68
C ASN A 45 -20.63 9.74 17.66
N LYS A 46 -19.39 9.66 17.20
CA LYS A 46 -18.24 9.98 18.05
C LYS A 46 -17.38 11.01 17.34
N ASN A 47 -17.59 12.28 17.70
CA ASN A 47 -16.51 13.26 17.76
C ASN A 47 -15.43 12.69 18.68
N ILE A 48 -14.60 11.81 18.15
CA ILE A 48 -13.28 11.55 18.68
C ILE A 48 -12.40 12.43 17.82
N LEU A 49 -11.97 13.53 18.41
CA LEU A 49 -10.78 14.25 18.02
C LEU A 49 -9.64 13.22 17.90
N LYS A 50 -9.50 12.60 16.73
CA LYS A 50 -8.21 12.11 16.27
C LYS A 50 -7.47 13.35 15.80
N ASP A 51 -6.93 14.06 16.78
CA ASP A 51 -5.64 14.73 16.60
C ASP A 51 -4.63 13.60 16.40
N GLU A 52 -4.65 13.03 15.20
CA GLU A 52 -3.60 12.18 14.72
C GLU A 52 -3.00 13.02 13.60
N ASN A 53 -1.96 13.77 13.98
CA ASN A 53 -0.81 13.90 13.12
C ASN A 53 -0.40 12.48 12.72
N GLU A 54 -1.10 11.90 11.74
CA GLU A 54 -0.52 10.91 10.86
C GLU A 54 0.59 11.70 10.17
N GLU A 55 1.77 11.73 10.80
CA GLU A 55 3.02 11.82 10.06
C GLU A 55 2.96 10.62 9.11
N GLU A 56 2.33 10.81 7.95
CA GLU A 56 2.59 10.03 6.76
C GLU A 56 4.10 10.14 6.60
N LYS A 57 4.83 9.17 7.16
CA LYS A 57 6.23 8.99 6.83
C LYS A 57 6.22 8.70 5.36
N ASP A 58 6.50 9.73 4.57
CA ASP A 58 6.48 9.66 3.11
C ASP A 58 7.17 8.37 2.67
N ASP A 59 6.48 7.50 1.95
CA ASP A 59 7.03 6.24 1.44
C ASP A 59 8.36 6.49 0.70
N SER A 60 8.46 7.66 0.07
CA SER A 60 9.68 8.22 -0.52
C SER A 60 10.84 8.31 0.47
N SER A 61 10.64 8.85 1.67
CA SER A 61 11.64 8.97 2.72
C SER A 61 12.13 7.59 3.19
N LEU A 62 11.24 6.60 3.28
CA LEU A 62 11.61 5.21 3.58
C LEU A 62 12.45 4.58 2.45
N ILE A 63 12.08 4.80 1.19
CA ILE A 63 12.84 4.32 0.03
C ILE A 63 14.23 4.96 -0.01
N ILE A 64 14.33 6.26 0.22
CA ILE A 64 15.61 6.99 0.23
C ILE A 64 16.51 6.46 1.35
N LEU A 65 15.96 6.20 2.53
CA LEU A 65 16.72 5.67 3.65
C LEU A 65 17.22 4.23 3.39
N ALA A 66 16.40 3.40 2.73
CA ALA A 66 16.81 2.07 2.29
C ALA A 66 17.94 2.14 1.24
N LEU A 67 17.86 3.07 0.28
CA LEU A 67 18.90 3.30 -0.71
C LEU A 67 20.22 3.74 -0.05
N ILE A 68 20.17 4.66 0.91
CA ILE A 68 21.35 5.09 1.67
C ILE A 68 22.01 3.89 2.37
N MET A 69 21.23 3.04 3.05
CA MET A 69 21.78 1.86 3.73
C MET A 69 22.45 0.88 2.77
N LEU A 70 21.83 0.62 1.62
CA LEU A 70 22.34 -0.32 0.62
C LEU A 70 23.61 0.22 -0.05
N LEU A 71 23.60 1.48 -0.44
CA LEU A 71 24.71 2.17 -1.10
C LEU A 71 25.92 2.35 -0.16
N SER A 72 25.67 2.62 1.13
CA SER A 72 26.73 2.75 2.13
C SER A 72 27.51 1.46 2.36
N HIS A 73 26.88 0.30 2.13
CA HIS A 73 27.55 -1.00 2.25
C HIS A 73 28.47 -1.31 1.07
N GLU A 74 28.14 -0.81 -0.12
CA GLU A 74 28.85 -1.12 -1.37
C GLU A 74 29.94 -0.11 -1.73
N GLY A 75 30.23 0.84 -0.83
CA GLY A 75 31.25 1.87 -1.03
C GLY A 75 30.82 2.96 -2.01
N ALA A 76 29.53 3.31 -2.03
CA ALA A 76 29.01 4.39 -2.87
C ALA A 76 29.61 5.76 -2.52
N ASP A 77 29.53 6.68 -3.49
CA ASP A 77 30.07 8.03 -3.36
C ASP A 77 29.44 8.79 -2.18
N ASN A 78 30.29 9.39 -1.34
CA ASN A 78 29.88 10.21 -0.21
C ASN A 78 29.00 11.39 -0.65
N MET A 79 29.21 11.96 -1.84
CA MET A 79 28.35 13.03 -2.36
C MET A 79 26.95 12.52 -2.69
N LEU A 80 26.82 11.28 -3.18
CA LEU A 80 25.52 10.66 -3.47
C LEU A 80 24.76 10.40 -2.17
N ILE A 81 25.44 9.84 -1.15
CA ILE A 81 24.83 9.62 0.17
C ILE A 81 24.37 10.94 0.79
N LEU A 82 25.19 12.00 0.69
CA LEU A 82 24.84 13.32 1.23
C LEU A 82 23.65 13.95 0.49
N ALA A 83 23.57 13.80 -0.84
CA ALA A 83 22.43 14.30 -1.62
C ALA A 83 21.12 13.59 -1.24
N LEU A 84 21.18 12.26 -1.01
CA LEU A 84 20.03 11.49 -0.54
C LEU A 84 19.61 11.90 0.88
N LEU A 85 20.57 12.13 1.77
CA LEU A 85 20.29 12.66 3.12
C LEU A 85 19.70 14.08 3.07
N TYR A 86 20.18 14.93 2.16
CA TYR A 86 19.65 16.28 1.97
C TYR A 86 18.21 16.28 1.45
N LEU A 87 17.79 15.25 0.72
CA LEU A 87 16.41 15.12 0.25
C LEU A 87 15.43 14.70 1.38
N LEU A 88 15.98 14.19 2.49
CA LEU A 88 15.26 13.72 3.68
C LEU A 88 15.04 14.83 4.74
N PHE A 89 15.73 15.97 4.62
CA PHE A 89 15.73 17.10 5.57
C PHE A 89 15.29 18.40 4.92
#